data_AF-A0A973HYZ4-F1
#
_entry.id   AF-A0A973HYZ4-F1
#
_cell.length_a   1.000
_cell.length_b   1.000
_cell.length_c   1.000
_cell.angle_alpha   90.00
_cell.angle_beta   90.00
_cell.angle_gamma   90.00
#
_symmetry.space_group_name_H-M   'P 1'
#
loop_
_entity.id
_entity.type
_entity.pdbx_description
1 polymer ?
#
loop_
_entity_poly.entity_id
_entity_poly.type
_entity_poly.pdbx_seq_one_letter_code
_entity_poly.pdbx_strand_id
1 'polypeptide(L)' 'MKLLISVLVLLCLTQPLLAEDRPPNFIVIFCDDLGYGDLGCFGHPTIATPHLDQMAAEGQKWT' A
#
# COMPACT_ATOMS: atom_id res chain seq x y z
N MET A 1 -2.93 5.13 45.39
CA MET A 1 -2.19 4.07 44.65
C MET A 1 -2.96 3.58 43.43
N LYS A 2 -4.21 3.11 43.54
CA LYS A 2 -5.03 2.64 42.40
C LYS A 2 -5.18 3.67 41.27
N LEU A 3 -5.47 4.94 41.63
CA LEU A 3 -5.58 6.04 40.66
C LEU A 3 -4.27 6.30 39.90
N LEU A 4 -3.14 6.21 40.60
CA LEU A 4 -1.81 6.42 40.02
C LEU A 4 -1.47 5.33 39.00
N ILE A 5 -1.78 4.07 39.33
CA ILE A 5 -1.60 2.92 38.42
C ILE A 5 -2.50 3.07 37.20
N SER A 6 -3.75 3.51 37.38
CA SER A 6 -4.69 3.71 36.27
C SER A 6 -4.23 4.80 35.30
N VAL A 7 -3.68 5.90 35.82
CA VAL A 7 -3.12 6.99 35.00
C VAL A 7 -1.88 6.51 34.22
N LEU A 8 -1.01 5.72 34.87
CA LEU A 8 0.18 5.18 34.23
C LEU A 8 -0.15 4.19 33.09
N VAL A 9 -1.14 3.33 33.29
CA VAL A 9 -1.62 2.38 32.26
C VAL A 9 -2.21 3.12 31.06
N LEU A 10 -3.01 4.17 31.31
CA LEU A 10 -3.58 4.99 30.24
C LEU A 10 -2.49 5.69 29.41
N LEU A 11 -1.45 6.20 30.06
CA LEU A 11 -0.30 6.84 29.41
C LEU A 11 0.53 5.86 28.54
N CYS A 12 0.67 4.61 28.95
CA CYS A 12 1.34 3.58 28.14
C CYS A 12 0.51 3.16 26.92
N LEU A 13 -0.82 3.15 27.01
CA LEU A 13 -1.70 2.79 25.89
C LEU A 13 -1.77 3.89 24.80
N THR A 14 -1.34 5.11 25.11
CA THR A 14 -1.35 6.25 24.20
C THR A 14 0.01 6.55 23.56
N GLN A 15 0.97 5.64 23.65
CA GLN A 15 2.27 5.85 23.00
C GLN A 15 2.08 5.83 21.48
N PRO A 16 2.52 6.89 20.75
CA PRO A 16 2.51 6.84 19.30
C PRO A 16 3.49 5.76 18.86
N LEU A 17 3.01 4.82 18.04
CA LEU A 17 3.89 3.90 17.33
C LEU A 17 4.69 4.76 16.35
N LEU A 18 5.93 5.10 16.74
CA LEU A 18 6.82 5.82 15.84
C LEU A 18 7.14 4.89 14.68
N ALA A 19 6.48 5.11 13.55
CA ALA A 19 6.94 4.57 12.28
C ALA A 19 8.35 5.10 12.06
N GLU A 20 9.28 4.19 11.75
CA GLU A 20 10.64 4.58 11.45
C GLU A 20 10.63 5.45 10.21
N ASP A 21 11.17 6.67 10.30
CA ASP A 21 11.30 7.65 9.19
C ASP A 21 12.36 7.19 8.18
N ARG A 22 12.17 5.97 7.65
CA ARG A 22 12.96 5.46 6.53
C ARG A 22 12.42 6.07 5.25
N PRO A 23 13.29 6.45 4.31
CA PRO A 23 12.83 6.78 2.98
C PRO A 23 12.03 5.59 2.40
N PRO A 24 11.02 5.85 1.55
CA PRO A 24 10.28 4.78 0.90
C PRO A 24 11.20 3.92 0.05
N ASN A 25 10.91 2.63 -0.03
CA ASN A 25 11.55 1.75 -1.00
C ASN A 25 10.98 2.05 -2.39
N PHE A 26 11.84 2.07 -3.40
CA PHE A 26 11.43 2.24 -4.79
C PHE A 26 11.68 0.96 -5.58
N ILE A 27 10.63 0.42 -6.20
CA ILE A 27 10.70 -0.79 -7.01
C ILE A 27 10.29 -0.42 -8.43
N VAL A 28 11.17 -0.71 -9.40
CA VAL A 28 10.87 -0.58 -10.83
C VAL A 28 10.58 -1.96 -11.38
N ILE A 29 9.34 -2.17 -11.82
CA ILE A 29 8.94 -3.34 -12.58
C ILE A 29 8.93 -2.92 -14.05
N PHE A 30 9.83 -3.52 -14.84
CA PHE A 30 9.93 -3.28 -16.26
C PHE A 30 9.58 -4.56 -17.01
N CYS A 31 8.64 -4.46 -17.95
CA CYS A 31 8.18 -5.58 -18.76
C CYS A 31 8.55 -5.31 -20.22
N ASP A 32 9.15 -6.30 -20.86
CA ASP A 32 9.44 -6.28 -22.29
C ASP A 32 8.18 -6.65 -23.07
N ASP A 33 7.95 -5.98 -24.21
CA ASP A 33 6.83 -6.22 -25.13
C ASP A 33 5.42 -6.30 -24.49
N LEU A 34 5.18 -5.63 -23.37
CA LEU A 34 3.85 -5.54 -22.75
C LEU A 34 3.03 -4.39 -23.35
N GLY A 35 2.00 -4.72 -24.13
CA GLY A 35 1.11 -3.74 -24.73
C GLY A 35 0.01 -3.25 -23.78
N TYR A 36 -0.52 -2.04 -24.03
CA TYR A 36 -1.69 -1.53 -23.30
C TYR A 36 -2.88 -2.48 -23.39
N GLY A 37 -3.06 -3.10 -24.56
CA GLY A 37 -4.16 -4.03 -24.80
C GLY A 37 -4.13 -5.27 -23.92
N ASP A 38 -2.98 -5.63 -23.33
CA ASP A 38 -2.78 -6.90 -22.61
C ASP A 38 -3.28 -6.88 -21.16
N LEU A 39 -3.57 -5.71 -20.60
CA LEU A 39 -3.93 -5.56 -19.19
C LEU A 39 -5.44 -5.36 -19.00
N GLY A 40 -5.99 -5.99 -17.96
CA GLY A 40 -7.38 -5.82 -17.54
C GLY A 40 -7.73 -4.36 -17.22
N CYS A 41 -6.83 -3.61 -16.58
CA CYS A 41 -7.01 -2.19 -16.27
C CYS A 41 -7.09 -1.26 -17.50
N PHE A 42 -6.72 -1.76 -18.69
CA PHE A 42 -6.92 -1.10 -19.98
C PHE A 42 -8.03 -1.74 -20.83
N GLY A 43 -8.73 -2.75 -20.29
CA GLY A 43 -9.92 -3.35 -20.90
C GLY A 43 -9.69 -4.65 -21.66
N HIS A 44 -8.58 -5.37 -21.43
CA HIS A 44 -8.39 -6.68 -22.05
C HIS A 44 -9.57 -7.63 -21.71
N PRO A 45 -10.19 -8.31 -22.69
CA PRO A 45 -11.46 -9.03 -22.49
C PRO A 45 -11.34 -10.36 -21.72
N THR A 46 -10.16 -11.02 -21.72
CA THR A 46 -10.02 -12.38 -21.16
C THR A 46 -8.78 -12.64 -20.29
N ILE A 47 -7.62 -12.04 -20.59
CA ILE A 47 -6.43 -12.04 -19.72
C ILE A 47 -6.77 -11.30 -18.43
N ALA A 48 -6.63 -12.01 -17.30
CA ALA A 48 -6.83 -11.47 -15.97
C ALA A 48 -5.49 -11.01 -15.38
N THR A 49 -5.39 -9.74 -15.01
CA THR A 49 -4.19 -9.15 -14.38
C THR A 49 -4.50 -8.57 -13.00
N PRO A 50 -5.10 -9.35 -12.08
CA PRO A 50 -5.74 -8.82 -10.87
C PRO A 50 -4.79 -8.01 -9.98
N HIS A 51 -3.51 -8.35 -9.94
CA HIS A 51 -2.50 -7.60 -9.18
C HIS A 51 -2.13 -6.25 -9.84
N LEU A 52 -2.00 -6.22 -11.17
CA LEU A 52 -1.76 -4.97 -11.89
C LEU A 52 -3.02 -4.07 -11.87
N ASP A 53 -4.19 -4.69 -11.93
CA ASP A 53 -5.48 -4.00 -11.83
C ASP A 53 -5.69 -3.38 -10.46
N GLN A 54 -5.35 -4.11 -9.38
CA GLN A 54 -5.35 -3.59 -8.03
C GLN A 54 -4.36 -2.42 -7.87
N MET A 55 -3.12 -2.56 -8.36
CA MET A 55 -2.13 -1.48 -8.31
C MET A 55 -2.60 -0.23 -9.08
N ALA A 56 -3.29 -0.40 -10.20
CA ALA A 56 -3.87 0.72 -10.95
C ALA A 56 -5.03 1.40 -10.22
N ALA A 57 -5.82 0.64 -9.45
CA ALA A 57 -6.97 1.14 -8.68
C ALA A 57 -6.56 1.82 -7.36
N GLU A 58 -5.53 1.30 -6.69
CA GLU A 58 -4.99 1.85 -5.43
C GLU A 58 -3.98 2.97 -5.68
N GLY A 59 -3.44 3.06 -6.89
CA GLY A 59 -2.42 4.03 -7.29
C GLY A 59 -2.86 4.95 -8.41
N GLN A 60 -1.90 5.31 -9.27
CA GLN A 60 -2.12 6.15 -10.44
C GLN A 60 -1.87 5.33 -11.70
N LYS A 61 -2.88 5.28 -12.58
CA LYS A 61 -2.76 4.77 -13.96
C LYS A 61 -2.61 5.95 -14.91
N TRP A 62 -1.69 5.86 -15.87
CA TRP A 62 -1.52 6.82 -16.96
C TRP A 62 -2.07 6.21 -18.25
N THR A 63 -2.81 6.98 -19.05
CA THR A 63 -3.51 6.52 -20.26
C THR A 63 -3.37 7.52 -21.38
#